data_AF-A0A088T3C9-F1
#
_entry.id   AF-A0A088T3C9-F1
#
_cell.length_a   1.000
_cell.length_b   1.000
_cell.length_c   1.000
_cell.angle_alpha   90.00
_cell.angle_beta   90.00
_cell.angle_gamma   90.00
#
_symmetry.space_group_name_H-M   'P 1'
#
loop_
_entity.id
_entity.type
_entity.pdbx_description
1 polymer ?
#
loop_
_entity_poly.entity_id
_entity_poly.type
_entity_poly.pdbx_seq_one_letter_code
_entity_poly.pdbx_strand_id
1 'polypeptide(L)'
;MARTKKAEDFIYLYSKKVKITKLVQDFTVIPANEIVKYLLNKEIYLPNYMHKALIRKNIAPAIAEGESSNKFSDEMRFRLKWFDKFTIFQLERLASGYQLPINVTEYKKDFWDIIIRNRTELGINNLEFVKLQNLTLKYAREPQESYESMVEEFHKVYFEPDGYFDGCLIEEAQEVLTNATTLSEIRDLGKKFNVEIPRRINKKQLIDIVSLKLNFDDEKRQEISKKSILEIERYAKRRKVNVSIELKKSDMIDYILIKMPKEAAPKYTNSLKVFAGMNIEEYLYNIKFQEITSKVADKRKKNMKTIFIAIIVIAVLAGTGYGLYHFGII
;
A
#
# COMPACT_ATOMS: atom_id res chain seq x y z
N MET A 1 14.66 14.36 15.38
CA MET A 1 15.74 14.46 14.36
C MET A 1 16.31 13.07 14.11
N ALA A 2 15.76 12.32 13.16
CA ALA A 2 16.31 11.03 12.76
C ALA A 2 17.47 11.28 11.79
N ARG A 3 18.66 10.77 12.11
CA ARG A 3 19.82 10.79 11.20
C ARG A 3 19.45 10.05 9.92
N THR A 4 19.39 10.78 8.81
CA THR A 4 19.36 10.21 7.46
C THR A 4 20.66 9.43 7.25
N LYS A 5 20.66 8.12 7.58
CA LYS A 5 21.66 7.19 7.07
C LYS A 5 21.68 7.39 5.55
N LYS A 6 22.84 7.73 4.99
CA LYS A 6 23.06 7.72 3.54
C LYS A 6 22.58 6.36 3.04
N ALA A 7 21.49 6.33 2.27
CA ALA A 7 20.94 5.09 1.77
C ALA A 7 22.05 4.38 0.98
N GLU A 8 22.38 3.14 1.37
CA GLU A 8 23.36 2.37 0.61
C GLU A 8 22.79 2.15 -0.78
N ASP A 9 23.49 2.61 -1.82
CA ASP A 9 23.04 2.44 -3.22
C ASP A 9 23.54 1.14 -3.84
N PHE A 10 24.38 0.40 -3.12
CA PHE A 10 25.05 -0.80 -3.60
C PHE A 10 25.05 -1.90 -2.54
N ILE A 11 24.98 -3.14 -3.00
CA ILE A 11 25.27 -4.32 -2.20
C ILE A 11 26.40 -5.12 -2.82
N TYR A 12 27.14 -5.85 -1.99
CA TYR A 12 28.17 -6.78 -2.45
C TYR A 12 27.57 -8.18 -2.54
N LEU A 13 27.48 -8.70 -3.76
CA LEU A 13 27.13 -10.10 -4.00
C LEU A 13 28.43 -10.83 -4.33
N TYR A 14 28.90 -11.66 -3.41
CA TYR A 14 30.28 -12.15 -3.39
C TYR A 14 31.28 -10.98 -3.47
N SER A 15 32.07 -10.91 -4.55
CA SER A 15 33.06 -9.87 -4.81
C SER A 15 32.54 -8.77 -5.73
N LYS A 16 31.29 -8.85 -6.20
CA LYS A 16 30.73 -7.92 -7.18
C LYS A 16 29.88 -6.86 -6.49
N LYS A 17 30.25 -5.60 -6.72
CA LYS A 17 29.43 -4.44 -6.32
C LYS A 17 28.26 -4.29 -7.28
N VAL A 18 27.04 -4.45 -6.78
CA VAL A 18 25.80 -4.39 -7.57
C VAL A 18 24.96 -3.22 -7.08
N LYS A 19 24.43 -2.41 -8.00
CA LYS A 19 23.50 -1.32 -7.68
C LYS A 19 22.15 -1.90 -7.22
N ILE A 20 21.62 -1.39 -6.11
CA ILE A 20 20.32 -1.83 -5.58
C ILE A 20 19.23 -1.61 -6.63
N THR A 21 19.22 -0.45 -7.29
CA THR A 21 18.22 -0.13 -8.32
C THR A 21 18.17 -1.15 -9.46
N LYS A 22 19.33 -1.67 -9.88
CA LYS A 22 19.39 -2.73 -10.89
C LYS A 22 18.82 -4.05 -10.35
N LEU A 23 19.22 -4.42 -9.14
CA LEU A 23 18.77 -5.67 -8.52
C LEU A 23 17.25 -5.68 -8.30
N VAL A 24 16.70 -4.58 -7.78
CA VAL A 24 15.27 -4.37 -7.61
C VAL A 24 14.54 -4.55 -8.94
N GLN A 25 15.03 -3.94 -10.02
CA GLN A 25 14.43 -4.07 -11.34
C GLN A 25 14.44 -5.52 -11.82
N ASP A 26 15.58 -6.21 -11.68
CA ASP A 26 15.74 -7.60 -12.09
C ASP A 26 14.76 -8.51 -11.32
N PHE A 27 14.52 -8.25 -10.03
CA PHE A 27 13.66 -9.06 -9.17
C PHE A 27 12.15 -8.91 -9.43
N THR A 28 11.72 -7.91 -10.20
CA THR A 28 10.30 -7.71 -10.51
C THR A 28 9.66 -8.86 -11.30
N VAL A 29 10.48 -9.67 -12.00
CA VAL A 29 10.01 -10.82 -12.78
C VAL A 29 9.75 -12.06 -11.93
N ILE A 30 10.17 -12.08 -10.66
CA ILE A 30 9.94 -13.23 -9.79
C ILE A 30 8.44 -13.30 -9.44
N PRO A 31 7.76 -14.44 -9.66
CA PRO A 31 6.33 -14.60 -9.38
C PRO A 31 6.05 -14.63 -7.87
N ALA A 32 4.86 -14.16 -7.47
CA ALA A 32 4.48 -13.99 -6.06
C ALA A 32 4.60 -15.26 -5.25
N ASN A 33 4.23 -16.41 -5.80
CA ASN A 33 4.33 -17.71 -5.14
C ASN A 33 5.77 -18.03 -4.69
N GLU A 34 6.79 -17.74 -5.51
CA GLU A 34 8.20 -17.95 -5.16
C GLU A 34 8.69 -16.92 -4.13
N ILE A 35 8.23 -15.66 -4.23
CA ILE A 35 8.52 -14.62 -3.24
C ILE A 35 7.96 -15.02 -1.87
N VAL A 36 6.68 -15.39 -1.82
CA VAL A 36 5.97 -15.76 -0.61
C VAL A 36 6.56 -17.03 0.00
N LYS A 37 6.86 -18.04 -0.82
CA LYS A 37 7.58 -19.24 -0.38
C LYS A 37 8.92 -18.90 0.27
N TYR A 38 9.69 -17.99 -0.33
CA TYR A 38 10.95 -17.52 0.24
C TYR A 38 10.74 -16.82 1.60
N LEU A 39 9.77 -15.91 1.70
CA LEU A 39 9.46 -15.18 2.92
C LEU A 39 9.01 -16.12 4.05
N LEU A 40 8.12 -17.06 3.76
CA LEU A 40 7.65 -18.07 4.72
C LEU A 40 8.79 -18.94 5.24
N ASN A 41 9.69 -19.40 4.35
CA ASN A 41 10.86 -20.19 4.75
C ASN A 41 11.83 -19.42 5.66
N LYS A 42 11.77 -18.09 5.65
CA LYS A 42 12.58 -17.22 6.51
C LYS A 42 11.79 -16.67 7.70
N GLU A 43 10.53 -17.08 7.86
CA GLU A 43 9.62 -16.56 8.89
C GLU A 43 9.50 -15.02 8.81
N ILE A 44 9.58 -14.47 7.60
CA ILE A 44 9.42 -13.04 7.35
C ILE A 44 7.96 -12.76 7.03
N TYR A 45 7.31 -12.06 7.95
CA TYR A 45 5.96 -11.54 7.77
C TYR A 45 5.98 -10.02 7.60
N LEU A 46 4.98 -9.47 6.94
CA LEU A 46 4.92 -8.07 6.56
C LEU A 46 3.62 -7.43 7.06
N PRO A 47 3.65 -6.20 7.59
CA PRO A 47 2.44 -5.55 8.07
C PRO A 47 1.58 -5.04 6.89
N ASN A 48 0.26 -5.10 7.03
CA ASN A 48 -0.69 -4.62 6.03
C ASN A 48 -0.52 -3.14 5.65
N TYR A 49 -0.04 -2.29 6.57
CA TYR A 49 0.25 -0.90 6.23
C TYR A 49 1.36 -0.76 5.16
N MET A 50 2.25 -1.75 5.01
CA MET A 50 3.19 -1.80 3.88
C MET A 50 2.45 -2.02 2.56
N HIS A 51 1.53 -2.98 2.53
CA HIS A 51 0.68 -3.26 1.36
C HIS A 51 -0.15 -2.04 0.96
N LYS A 52 -0.83 -1.39 1.93
CA LYS A 52 -1.53 -0.11 1.74
C LYS A 52 -0.64 0.92 1.05
N ALA A 53 0.57 1.14 1.57
CA ALA A 53 1.48 2.15 1.05
C ALA A 53 1.92 1.85 -0.39
N LEU A 54 2.16 0.58 -0.72
CA LEU A 54 2.51 0.12 -2.07
C LEU A 54 1.37 0.39 -3.07
N ILE A 55 0.12 0.00 -2.75
CA ILE A 55 -1.03 0.26 -3.62
C ILE A 55 -1.22 1.77 -3.81
N ARG A 56 -1.21 2.53 -2.70
CA ARG A 56 -1.45 3.99 -2.74
C ARG A 56 -0.42 4.69 -3.64
N LYS A 57 0.87 4.34 -3.52
CA LYS A 57 1.92 4.90 -4.38
C LYS A 57 1.69 4.55 -5.86
N ASN A 58 1.24 3.32 -6.13
CA ASN A 58 1.01 2.78 -7.47
C ASN A 58 -0.10 3.53 -8.21
N ILE A 59 -1.23 3.78 -7.55
CA ILE A 59 -2.41 4.42 -8.17
C ILE A 59 -2.39 5.96 -8.12
N ALA A 60 -1.60 6.56 -7.20
CA ALA A 60 -1.51 8.02 -7.06
C ALA A 60 -1.23 8.81 -8.36
N PRO A 61 -0.34 8.37 -9.29
CA PRO A 61 -0.13 9.10 -10.55
C PRO A 61 -1.40 9.18 -11.40
N ALA A 62 -2.14 8.07 -11.48
CA ALA A 62 -3.35 8.00 -12.30
C ALA A 62 -4.48 8.86 -11.71
N ILE A 63 -4.55 8.97 -10.39
CA ILE A 63 -5.46 9.89 -9.69
C ILE A 63 -5.09 11.34 -10.00
N ALA A 64 -3.81 11.72 -9.87
CA ALA A 64 -3.36 13.07 -10.16
C ALA A 64 -3.63 13.48 -11.63
N GLU A 65 -3.42 12.55 -12.57
CA GLU A 65 -3.77 12.75 -13.97
C GLU A 65 -5.30 12.91 -14.17
N GLY A 66 -6.10 12.08 -13.50
CA GLY A 66 -7.56 12.14 -13.52
C GLY A 66 -8.12 13.46 -12.97
N GLU A 67 -7.54 13.99 -11.89
CA GLU A 67 -7.89 15.29 -11.32
C GLU A 67 -7.56 16.42 -12.30
N SER A 68 -6.35 16.41 -12.86
CA SER A 68 -5.90 17.44 -13.82
C SER A 68 -6.73 17.48 -15.10
N SER A 69 -7.32 16.34 -15.48
CA SER A 69 -8.17 16.18 -16.67
C SER A 69 -9.66 16.31 -16.38
N ASN A 70 -10.04 16.72 -15.15
CA ASN A 70 -11.42 16.97 -14.73
C ASN A 70 -12.35 15.74 -14.92
N LYS A 71 -11.80 14.52 -14.90
CA LYS A 71 -12.51 13.26 -15.20
C LYS A 71 -13.35 12.73 -14.03
N PHE A 72 -13.20 13.29 -12.83
CA PHE A 72 -13.89 12.83 -11.63
C PHE A 72 -15.19 13.61 -11.36
N SER A 73 -16.23 12.89 -10.94
CA SER A 73 -17.48 13.47 -10.43
C SER A 73 -17.27 14.22 -9.11
N ASP A 74 -18.22 15.06 -8.70
CA ASP A 74 -18.12 15.83 -7.45
C ASP A 74 -18.07 14.93 -6.21
N GLU A 75 -18.87 13.86 -6.19
CA GLU A 75 -18.81 12.84 -5.14
C GLU A 75 -17.42 12.21 -5.05
N MET A 76 -16.82 11.90 -6.20
CA MET A 76 -15.51 11.30 -6.28
C MET A 76 -14.42 12.27 -5.80
N ARG A 77 -14.46 13.53 -6.23
CA ARG A 77 -13.56 14.57 -5.73
C ARG A 77 -13.69 14.75 -4.23
N PHE A 78 -14.91 14.69 -3.69
CA PHE A 78 -15.13 14.75 -2.26
C PHE A 78 -14.46 13.58 -1.53
N ARG A 79 -14.61 12.34 -2.04
CA ARG A 79 -13.95 11.16 -1.48
C ARG A 79 -12.42 11.25 -1.59
N LEU A 80 -11.88 11.71 -2.72
CA LEU A 80 -10.44 11.83 -2.95
C LEU A 80 -9.73 12.80 -2.00
N LYS A 81 -10.45 13.73 -1.35
CA LYS A 81 -9.89 14.55 -0.25
C LYS A 81 -9.30 13.73 0.90
N TRP A 82 -9.71 12.47 1.01
CA TRP A 82 -9.30 11.52 2.04
C TRP A 82 -8.31 10.46 1.52
N PHE A 83 -7.81 10.61 0.29
CA PHE A 83 -7.01 9.60 -0.40
C PHE A 83 -5.74 9.19 0.37
N ASP A 84 -5.13 10.13 1.09
CA ASP A 84 -3.98 9.89 1.96
C ASP A 84 -4.29 8.89 3.08
N LYS A 85 -5.54 8.89 3.58
CA LYS A 85 -6.03 8.05 4.69
C LYS A 85 -6.77 6.78 4.25
N PHE A 86 -6.92 6.52 2.96
CA PHE A 86 -7.70 5.38 2.47
C PHE A 86 -7.17 4.03 2.98
N THR A 87 -8.09 3.19 3.43
CA THR A 87 -7.85 1.77 3.74
C THR A 87 -7.50 0.97 2.49
N ILE A 88 -6.90 -0.23 2.65
CA ILE A 88 -6.58 -1.12 1.51
C ILE A 88 -7.82 -1.38 0.66
N PHE A 89 -8.95 -1.71 1.29
CA PHE A 89 -10.23 -1.93 0.63
C PHE A 89 -10.67 -0.73 -0.23
N GLN A 90 -10.53 0.50 0.29
CA GLN A 90 -10.86 1.70 -0.46
C GLN A 90 -9.92 1.89 -1.66
N LEU A 91 -8.63 1.61 -1.51
CA LEU A 91 -7.64 1.72 -2.58
C LEU A 91 -7.90 0.69 -3.70
N GLU A 92 -8.18 -0.56 -3.35
CA GLU A 92 -8.47 -1.63 -4.32
C GLU A 92 -9.81 -1.41 -5.03
N ARG A 93 -10.84 -0.97 -4.29
CA ARG A 93 -12.13 -0.63 -4.87
C ARG A 93 -12.03 0.59 -5.79
N LEU A 94 -11.22 1.57 -5.41
CA LEU A 94 -10.93 2.72 -6.25
C LEU A 94 -10.24 2.30 -7.56
N ALA A 95 -9.24 1.43 -7.45
CA ALA A 95 -8.49 0.93 -8.61
C ALA A 95 -9.41 0.18 -9.59
N SER A 96 -10.19 -0.78 -9.08
CA SER A 96 -11.13 -1.57 -9.89
C SER A 96 -12.27 -0.72 -10.46
N GLY A 97 -12.89 0.14 -9.64
CA GLY A 97 -14.05 0.94 -10.04
C GLY A 97 -13.76 1.98 -11.13
N TYR A 98 -12.53 2.48 -11.21
CA TYR A 98 -12.11 3.50 -12.19
C TYR A 98 -11.18 2.95 -13.27
N GLN A 99 -11.04 1.62 -13.37
CA GLN A 99 -10.13 0.98 -14.31
C GLN A 99 -8.71 1.58 -14.22
N LEU A 100 -8.23 1.80 -13.00
CA LEU A 100 -6.86 2.22 -12.71
C LEU A 100 -6.08 0.93 -12.39
N PRO A 101 -5.53 0.22 -13.41
CA PRO A 101 -4.87 -1.05 -13.18
C PRO A 101 -3.66 -0.84 -12.26
N ILE A 102 -3.61 -1.63 -11.19
CA ILE A 102 -2.44 -1.65 -10.31
C ILE A 102 -1.31 -2.33 -11.08
N ASN A 103 -0.23 -1.60 -11.31
CA ASN A 103 0.92 -2.10 -12.03
C ASN A 103 1.75 -3.03 -11.13
N VAL A 104 1.64 -4.34 -11.35
CA VAL A 104 2.35 -5.39 -10.59
C VAL A 104 3.88 -5.20 -10.62
N THR A 105 4.44 -4.75 -11.74
CA THR A 105 5.90 -4.52 -11.85
C THR A 105 6.34 -3.37 -10.94
N GLU A 106 5.63 -2.24 -10.94
CA GLU A 106 5.95 -1.12 -10.04
C GLU A 106 5.67 -1.50 -8.57
N TYR A 107 4.63 -2.29 -8.30
CA TYR A 107 4.37 -2.83 -6.96
C TYR A 107 5.56 -3.66 -6.46
N LYS A 108 6.00 -4.65 -7.25
CA LYS A 108 7.12 -5.53 -6.90
C LYS A 108 8.44 -4.77 -6.80
N LYS A 109 8.63 -3.74 -7.63
CA LYS A 109 9.81 -2.88 -7.58
C LYS A 109 9.92 -2.16 -6.23
N ASP A 110 8.84 -1.51 -5.79
CA ASP A 110 8.82 -0.83 -4.49
C ASP A 110 8.91 -1.81 -3.32
N PHE A 111 8.22 -2.95 -3.43
CA PHE A 111 8.33 -4.05 -2.49
C PHE A 111 9.79 -4.50 -2.32
N TRP A 112 10.49 -4.81 -3.40
CA TRP A 112 11.87 -5.29 -3.35
C TRP A 112 12.84 -4.24 -2.85
N ASP A 113 12.62 -2.96 -3.18
CA ASP A 113 13.45 -1.87 -2.68
C ASP A 113 13.35 -1.77 -1.14
N ILE A 114 12.14 -1.91 -0.57
CA ILE A 114 11.94 -2.00 0.89
C ILE A 114 12.67 -3.23 1.45
N ILE A 115 12.48 -4.42 0.88
CA ILE A 115 13.09 -5.65 1.40
C ILE A 115 14.62 -5.61 1.36
N ILE A 116 15.22 -5.19 0.24
CA ILE A 116 16.68 -5.20 0.04
C ILE A 116 17.36 -4.17 0.96
N ARG A 117 16.73 -3.02 1.21
CA ARG A 117 17.32 -1.99 2.07
C ARG A 117 17.21 -2.30 3.54
N ASN A 118 16.25 -3.12 3.94
CA ASN A 118 16.09 -3.63 5.31
C ASN A 118 16.62 -5.06 5.47
N ARG A 119 17.41 -5.54 4.50
CA ARG A 119 17.92 -6.93 4.46
C ARG A 119 18.64 -7.33 5.76
N THR A 120 19.38 -6.41 6.38
CA THR A 120 20.17 -6.69 7.58
C THR A 120 19.25 -6.93 8.77
N GLU A 121 18.26 -6.07 8.95
CA GLU A 121 17.24 -6.14 9.99
C GLU A 121 16.31 -7.36 9.79
N LEU A 122 16.07 -7.72 8.53
CA LEU A 122 15.29 -8.91 8.13
C LEU A 122 16.11 -10.22 8.16
N GLY A 123 17.39 -10.19 8.52
CA GLY A 123 18.24 -11.39 8.55
C GLY A 123 18.50 -12.02 7.17
N ILE A 124 18.33 -11.25 6.09
CA ILE A 124 18.55 -11.69 4.72
C ILE A 124 20.04 -11.52 4.38
N ASN A 125 20.74 -12.63 4.22
CA ASN A 125 22.15 -12.64 3.85
C ASN A 125 22.37 -12.48 2.33
N ASN A 126 23.61 -12.19 1.93
CA ASN A 126 23.96 -11.97 0.52
C ASN A 126 23.80 -13.22 -0.36
N LEU A 127 23.93 -14.43 0.21
CA LEU A 127 23.76 -15.69 -0.53
C LEU A 127 22.29 -15.88 -0.97
N GLU A 128 21.33 -15.41 -0.17
CA GLU A 128 19.92 -15.45 -0.56
C GLU A 128 19.63 -14.60 -1.79
N PHE A 129 20.27 -13.44 -1.93
CA PHE A 129 20.12 -12.61 -3.14
C PHE A 129 20.66 -13.30 -4.40
N VAL A 130 21.65 -14.16 -4.27
CA VAL A 130 22.15 -14.97 -5.39
C VAL A 130 21.10 -15.99 -5.81
N LYS A 131 20.41 -16.63 -4.85
CA LYS A 131 19.30 -17.55 -5.15
C LYS A 131 18.15 -16.82 -5.86
N LEU A 132 17.80 -15.62 -5.39
CA LEU A 132 16.79 -14.77 -6.03
C LEU A 132 17.20 -14.37 -7.46
N GLN A 133 18.48 -14.06 -7.70
CA GLN A 133 19.00 -13.82 -9.06
C GLN A 133 18.82 -15.04 -9.97
N ASN A 134 19.04 -16.26 -9.48
CA ASN A 134 18.81 -17.45 -10.29
C ASN A 134 17.32 -17.61 -10.67
N LEU A 135 16.41 -17.24 -9.76
CA LEU A 135 14.98 -17.19 -10.08
C LEU A 135 14.67 -16.14 -11.15
N THR A 136 15.32 -14.97 -11.14
CA THR A 136 15.10 -13.99 -12.21
C THR A 136 15.43 -14.54 -13.60
N LEU A 137 16.47 -15.36 -13.72
CA LEU A 137 16.85 -15.97 -15.01
C LEU A 137 15.81 -16.99 -15.49
N LYS A 138 15.21 -17.73 -14.55
CA LYS A 138 14.14 -18.69 -14.83
C LYS A 138 12.87 -17.99 -15.33
N TYR A 139 12.47 -16.92 -14.66
CA TYR A 139 11.18 -16.24 -14.90
C TYR A 139 11.25 -15.03 -15.85
N ALA A 140 12.44 -14.67 -16.36
CA ALA A 140 12.64 -13.48 -17.20
C ALA A 140 11.77 -13.45 -18.48
N ARG A 141 11.28 -14.59 -18.95
CA ARG A 141 10.46 -14.72 -20.16
C ARG A 141 8.99 -15.05 -19.88
N GLU A 142 8.63 -15.25 -18.62
CA GLU A 142 7.25 -15.57 -18.25
C GLU A 142 6.41 -14.27 -18.20
N PRO A 143 5.12 -14.34 -18.58
CA PRO A 143 4.24 -13.20 -18.45
C PRO A 143 4.07 -12.84 -16.98
N GLN A 144 3.92 -11.54 -16.71
CA GLN A 144 3.65 -11.10 -15.36
C GLN A 144 2.25 -11.54 -14.92
N GLU A 145 2.12 -11.97 -13.67
CA GLU A 145 0.84 -12.33 -13.05
C GLU A 145 -0.10 -11.13 -12.90
N SER A 146 -1.40 -11.39 -12.71
CA SER A 146 -2.36 -10.33 -12.40
C SER A 146 -2.20 -9.85 -10.96
N TYR A 147 -2.74 -8.66 -10.67
CA TYR A 147 -2.72 -8.11 -9.32
C TYR A 147 -3.46 -9.02 -8.32
N GLU A 148 -4.59 -9.58 -8.72
CA GLU A 148 -5.42 -10.46 -7.90
C GLU A 148 -4.66 -11.72 -7.49
N SER A 149 -4.03 -12.40 -8.46
CA SER A 149 -3.21 -13.59 -8.19
C SER A 149 -2.01 -13.27 -7.30
N MET A 150 -1.36 -12.13 -7.53
CA MET A 150 -0.25 -11.69 -6.68
C MET A 150 -0.73 -11.49 -5.23
N VAL A 151 -1.80 -10.72 -5.03
CA VAL A 151 -2.29 -10.38 -3.69
C VAL A 151 -2.79 -11.61 -2.93
N GLU A 152 -3.45 -12.55 -3.61
CA GLU A 152 -3.87 -13.83 -3.01
C GLU A 152 -2.68 -14.60 -2.41
N GLU A 153 -1.56 -14.67 -3.13
CA GLU A 153 -0.33 -15.28 -2.62
C GLU A 153 0.26 -14.46 -1.46
N PHE A 154 0.36 -13.14 -1.62
CA PHE A 154 0.96 -12.26 -0.62
C PHE A 154 0.18 -12.20 0.70
N HIS A 155 -1.14 -12.41 0.70
CA HIS A 155 -1.95 -12.51 1.92
C HIS A 155 -1.45 -13.60 2.89
N LYS A 156 -0.68 -14.58 2.43
CA LYS A 156 -0.10 -15.63 3.29
C LYS A 156 1.03 -15.13 4.19
N VAL A 157 1.63 -13.98 3.86
CA VAL A 157 2.75 -13.36 4.60
C VAL A 157 2.41 -11.98 5.15
N TYR A 158 1.32 -11.37 4.69
CA TYR A 158 0.81 -10.15 5.30
C TYR A 158 0.04 -10.45 6.60
N PHE A 159 0.12 -9.53 7.56
CA PHE A 159 -0.62 -9.59 8.80
C PHE A 159 -1.08 -8.20 9.23
N GLU A 160 -2.12 -8.12 10.05
CA GLU A 160 -2.60 -6.87 10.63
C GLU A 160 -2.02 -6.68 12.05
N PRO A 161 -1.21 -5.64 12.30
CA PRO A 161 -0.71 -5.33 13.65
C PRO A 161 -1.82 -4.92 14.62
N ASP A 162 -1.56 -5.10 15.93
CA ASP A 162 -2.45 -4.59 16.97
C ASP A 162 -2.63 -3.07 16.85
N GLY A 163 -3.88 -2.61 16.96
CA GLY A 163 -4.23 -1.19 16.80
C GLY A 163 -4.41 -0.74 15.34
N TYR A 164 -4.23 -1.63 14.37
CA TYR A 164 -4.47 -1.38 12.96
C TYR A 164 -5.71 -2.13 12.44
N PHE A 165 -6.26 -1.63 11.34
CA PHE A 165 -7.37 -2.22 10.60
C PHE A 165 -7.25 -1.86 9.11
N ASP A 166 -7.19 -2.88 8.27
CA ASP A 166 -7.09 -2.78 6.81
C ASP A 166 -5.96 -1.82 6.37
N GLY A 167 -4.81 -1.92 7.05
CA GLY A 167 -3.60 -1.15 6.82
C GLY A 167 -3.57 0.27 7.39
N CYS A 168 -4.61 0.72 8.10
CA CYS A 168 -4.68 2.02 8.77
C CYS A 168 -4.71 1.86 10.30
N LEU A 169 -4.36 2.91 11.05
CA LEU A 169 -4.71 2.95 12.48
C LEU A 169 -6.23 2.88 12.63
N ILE A 170 -6.74 2.18 13.65
CA ILE A 170 -8.19 1.99 13.83
C ILE A 170 -8.96 3.31 13.83
N GLU A 171 -8.44 4.35 14.50
CA GLU A 171 -9.06 5.67 14.55
C GLU A 171 -9.15 6.34 13.18
N GLU A 172 -8.06 6.26 12.40
CA GLU A 172 -8.00 6.78 11.02
C GLU A 172 -8.95 6.00 10.11
N ALA A 173 -8.99 4.68 10.24
CA ALA A 173 -9.90 3.81 9.49
C ALA A 173 -11.37 4.14 9.79
N GLN A 174 -11.73 4.35 11.06
CA GLN A 174 -13.08 4.76 11.45
C GLN A 174 -13.45 6.12 10.87
N GLU A 175 -12.54 7.09 10.91
CA GLU A 175 -12.74 8.43 10.35
C GLU A 175 -12.97 8.35 8.84
N VAL A 176 -12.05 7.72 8.11
CA VAL A 176 -12.06 7.68 6.65
C VAL A 176 -13.23 6.88 6.11
N LEU A 177 -13.56 5.73 6.72
CA LEU A 177 -14.66 4.88 6.27
C LEU A 177 -16.00 5.59 6.52
N THR A 178 -16.16 6.29 7.63
CA THR A 178 -17.40 7.03 7.91
C THR A 178 -17.65 8.14 6.88
N ASN A 179 -16.59 8.85 6.49
CA ASN A 179 -16.69 10.02 5.62
C ASN A 179 -16.66 9.69 4.12
N ALA A 180 -15.87 8.71 3.70
CA ALA A 180 -15.55 8.46 2.29
C ALA A 180 -16.05 7.11 1.74
N THR A 181 -17.00 6.45 2.42
CA THR A 181 -17.67 5.23 1.90
C THR A 181 -19.19 5.29 1.96
N THR A 182 -19.87 4.40 1.25
CA THR A 182 -21.33 4.20 1.34
C THR A 182 -21.69 3.07 2.31
N LEU A 183 -22.97 2.96 2.67
CA LEU A 183 -23.46 1.86 3.50
C LEU A 183 -23.32 0.48 2.82
N SER A 184 -23.36 0.40 1.48
CA SER A 184 -23.12 -0.87 0.78
C SER A 184 -21.65 -1.24 0.82
N GLU A 185 -20.76 -0.28 0.65
CA GLU A 185 -19.31 -0.46 0.72
C GLU A 185 -18.86 -1.00 2.08
N ILE A 186 -19.42 -0.50 3.20
CA ILE A 186 -19.09 -1.04 4.53
C ILE A 186 -19.58 -2.49 4.69
N ARG A 187 -20.69 -2.88 4.04
CA ARG A 187 -21.12 -4.29 4.05
C ARG A 187 -20.18 -5.18 3.25
N ASP A 188 -19.71 -4.69 2.10
CA ASP A 188 -18.73 -5.40 1.29
C ASP A 188 -17.40 -5.56 2.05
N LEU A 189 -16.98 -4.52 2.78
CA LEU A 189 -15.85 -4.59 3.70
C LEU A 189 -16.06 -5.66 4.78
N GLY A 190 -17.26 -5.71 5.40
CA GLY A 190 -17.60 -6.76 6.36
C GLY A 190 -17.43 -8.17 5.79
N LYS A 191 -17.89 -8.40 4.56
CA LYS A 191 -17.71 -9.70 3.87
C LYS A 191 -16.24 -10.05 3.67
N LYS A 192 -15.37 -9.08 3.34
CA LYS A 192 -13.90 -9.28 3.22
C LYS A 192 -13.32 -9.90 4.49
N PHE A 193 -13.82 -9.51 5.66
CA PHE A 193 -13.39 -10.02 6.97
C PHE A 193 -14.26 -11.17 7.51
N ASN A 194 -15.09 -11.79 6.67
CA ASN A 194 -16.02 -12.85 7.07
C ASN A 194 -17.01 -12.41 8.18
N VAL A 195 -17.43 -11.14 8.16
CA VAL A 195 -18.42 -10.56 9.06
C VAL A 195 -19.68 -10.15 8.29
N GLU A 196 -20.77 -10.87 8.50
CA GLU A 196 -22.07 -10.50 7.94
C GLU A 196 -22.74 -9.41 8.78
N ILE A 197 -22.91 -8.22 8.20
CA ILE A 197 -23.52 -7.07 8.87
C ILE A 197 -25.05 -7.10 8.67
N PRO A 198 -25.84 -7.29 9.74
CA PRO A 198 -27.28 -7.34 9.61
C PRO A 198 -27.86 -5.98 9.21
N ARG A 199 -29.05 -5.94 8.61
CA ARG A 199 -29.75 -4.67 8.33
C ARG A 199 -30.26 -4.00 9.60
N ARG A 200 -30.69 -4.80 10.58
CA ARG A 200 -31.14 -4.37 11.91
C ARG A 200 -30.57 -5.32 12.95
N ILE A 201 -30.18 -4.78 14.08
CA ILE A 201 -29.65 -5.56 15.20
C ILE A 201 -30.85 -6.05 16.04
N ASN A 202 -30.88 -7.34 16.37
CA ASN A 202 -31.86 -7.87 17.31
C ASN A 202 -31.42 -7.66 18.78
N LYS A 203 -32.33 -7.82 19.75
CA LYS A 203 -32.01 -7.58 21.17
C LYS A 203 -30.78 -8.37 21.66
N LYS A 204 -30.60 -9.64 21.22
CA LYS A 204 -29.45 -10.46 21.61
C LYS A 204 -28.14 -9.86 21.09
N GLN A 205 -28.10 -9.49 19.82
CA GLN A 205 -26.94 -8.85 19.21
C GLN A 205 -26.64 -7.48 19.84
N LEU A 206 -27.67 -6.72 20.21
CA LEU A 206 -27.50 -5.45 20.92
C LEU A 206 -26.82 -5.68 22.28
N ILE A 207 -27.27 -6.69 23.03
CA ILE A 207 -26.64 -7.08 24.30
C ILE A 207 -25.19 -7.51 24.05
N ASP A 208 -24.92 -8.32 23.03
CA ASP A 208 -23.57 -8.78 22.71
C ASP A 208 -22.62 -7.62 22.43
N ILE A 209 -23.03 -6.67 21.58
CA ILE A 209 -22.23 -5.49 21.23
C ILE A 209 -21.96 -4.64 22.47
N VAL A 210 -23.00 -4.35 23.25
CA VAL A 210 -22.86 -3.54 24.48
C VAL A 210 -21.97 -4.26 25.50
N SER A 211 -22.11 -5.57 25.63
CA SER A 211 -21.29 -6.40 26.52
C SER A 211 -19.81 -6.36 26.13
N LEU A 212 -19.52 -6.43 24.83
CA LEU A 212 -18.14 -6.38 24.32
C LEU A 212 -17.55 -4.98 24.47
N LYS A 213 -18.32 -3.92 24.21
CA LYS A 213 -17.83 -2.53 24.35
C LYS A 213 -17.62 -2.12 25.81
N LEU A 214 -18.38 -2.68 26.75
CA LEU A 214 -18.33 -2.33 28.16
C LEU A 214 -17.71 -3.42 29.05
N ASN A 215 -17.17 -4.48 28.45
CA ASN A 215 -16.57 -5.63 29.14
C ASN A 215 -17.48 -6.21 30.24
N PHE A 216 -18.72 -6.53 29.90
CA PHE A 216 -19.64 -7.18 30.84
C PHE A 216 -19.23 -8.62 31.14
N ASP A 217 -19.37 -9.01 32.41
CA ASP A 217 -19.40 -10.40 32.84
C ASP A 217 -20.78 -11.05 32.55
N ASP A 218 -20.89 -12.35 32.81
CA ASP A 218 -22.10 -13.12 32.55
C ASP A 218 -23.28 -12.67 33.43
N GLU A 219 -23.02 -12.24 34.66
CA GLU A 219 -24.05 -11.71 35.57
C GLU A 219 -24.63 -10.40 35.03
N LYS A 220 -23.77 -9.47 34.58
CA LYS A 220 -24.20 -8.20 34.01
C LYS A 220 -24.90 -8.40 32.67
N ARG A 221 -24.46 -9.36 31.86
CA ARG A 221 -25.18 -9.78 30.66
C ARG A 221 -26.60 -10.23 30.98
N GLN A 222 -26.78 -11.05 32.01
CA GLN A 222 -28.11 -11.50 32.42
C GLN A 222 -28.97 -10.34 32.94
N GLU A 223 -28.41 -9.41 33.74
CA GLU A 223 -29.14 -8.23 34.21
C GLU A 223 -29.62 -7.36 33.05
N ILE A 224 -28.73 -7.08 32.09
CA ILE A 224 -29.02 -6.26 30.92
C ILE A 224 -30.02 -6.98 29.99
N SER A 225 -30.01 -8.31 29.93
CA SER A 225 -30.95 -9.08 29.11
C SER A 225 -32.43 -8.90 29.52
N LYS A 226 -32.69 -8.59 30.79
CA LYS A 226 -34.03 -8.35 31.34
C LYS A 226 -34.57 -6.96 30.96
N LYS A 227 -33.71 -6.00 30.63
CA LYS A 227 -34.10 -4.63 30.26
C LYS A 227 -34.74 -4.57 28.87
N SER A 228 -35.61 -3.60 28.63
CA SER A 228 -36.11 -3.28 27.29
C SER A 228 -35.00 -2.71 26.39
N ILE A 229 -35.19 -2.72 25.08
CA ILE A 229 -34.19 -2.20 24.13
C ILE A 229 -33.83 -0.74 24.43
N LEU A 230 -34.84 0.10 24.69
CA LEU A 230 -34.66 1.51 25.03
C LEU A 230 -33.82 1.70 26.31
N GLU A 231 -33.99 0.84 27.31
CA GLU A 231 -33.20 0.88 28.54
C GLU A 231 -31.75 0.47 28.31
N ILE A 232 -31.50 -0.51 27.43
CA ILE A 232 -30.16 -0.95 27.03
C ILE A 232 -29.44 0.19 26.30
N GLU A 233 -30.11 0.85 25.34
CA GLU A 233 -29.55 2.00 24.61
C GLU A 233 -29.25 3.17 25.56
N ARG A 234 -30.17 3.50 26.48
CA ARG A 234 -29.93 4.53 27.51
C ARG A 234 -28.77 4.15 28.43
N TYR A 235 -28.64 2.88 28.80
CA TYR A 235 -27.54 2.39 29.63
C TYR A 235 -26.18 2.58 28.94
N ALA A 236 -26.10 2.22 27.65
CA ALA A 236 -24.89 2.36 26.85
C ALA A 236 -24.53 3.84 26.63
N LYS A 237 -25.52 4.67 26.30
CA LYS A 237 -25.34 6.12 26.08
C LYS A 237 -24.79 6.83 27.32
N ARG A 238 -25.25 6.47 28.52
CA ARG A 238 -24.71 7.01 29.79
C ARG A 238 -23.24 6.70 29.99
N ARG A 239 -22.72 5.64 29.36
CA ARG A 239 -21.31 5.24 29.38
C ARG A 239 -20.56 5.65 28.12
N LYS A 240 -21.08 6.64 27.37
CA LYS A 240 -20.51 7.17 26.12
C LYS A 240 -20.38 6.11 25.02
N VAL A 241 -21.15 5.03 25.09
CA VAL A 241 -21.26 4.02 24.03
C VAL A 241 -22.53 4.28 23.24
N ASN A 242 -22.37 4.69 21.98
CA ASN A 242 -23.49 4.80 21.06
C ASN A 242 -23.78 3.42 20.46
N VAL A 243 -25.02 2.97 20.62
CA VAL A 243 -25.60 1.77 19.99
C VAL A 243 -27.04 2.08 19.61
N SER A 244 -27.47 1.50 18.50
CA SER A 244 -28.81 1.68 17.94
C SER A 244 -29.23 0.39 17.23
N ILE A 245 -30.53 0.08 17.22
CA ILE A 245 -31.09 -1.01 16.40
C ILE A 245 -30.82 -0.76 14.91
N GLU A 246 -30.88 0.51 14.49
CA GLU A 246 -30.52 0.93 13.15
C GLU A 246 -29.03 1.27 13.10
N LEU A 247 -28.30 0.51 12.29
CA LEU A 247 -26.86 0.61 12.14
C LEU A 247 -26.48 1.81 11.26
N LYS A 248 -25.83 2.81 11.86
CA LYS A 248 -25.13 3.86 11.11
C LYS A 248 -23.78 3.33 10.62
N LYS A 249 -23.11 4.08 9.73
CA LYS A 249 -21.77 3.72 9.23
C LYS A 249 -20.78 3.41 10.35
N SER A 250 -20.71 4.28 11.36
CA SER A 250 -19.86 4.10 12.54
C SER A 250 -20.16 2.79 13.28
N ASP A 251 -21.44 2.49 13.46
CA ASP A 251 -21.87 1.27 14.17
C ASP A 251 -21.54 0.02 13.37
N MET A 252 -21.63 0.09 12.03
CA MET A 252 -21.25 -1.00 11.14
C MET A 252 -19.73 -1.26 11.16
N ILE A 253 -18.92 -0.20 11.16
CA ILE A 253 -17.46 -0.32 11.25
C ILE A 253 -17.08 -0.95 12.60
N ASP A 254 -17.66 -0.45 13.70
CA ASP A 254 -17.45 -1.04 15.03
C ASP A 254 -17.89 -2.50 15.09
N TYR A 255 -19.00 -2.85 14.43
CA TYR A 255 -19.46 -4.23 14.35
C TYR A 255 -18.44 -5.14 13.68
N ILE A 256 -17.81 -4.69 12.58
CA ILE A 256 -16.71 -5.42 11.92
C ILE A 256 -15.54 -5.61 12.90
N LEU A 257 -15.05 -4.52 13.51
CA LEU A 257 -13.89 -4.56 14.41
C LEU A 257 -14.10 -5.48 15.61
N ILE A 258 -15.33 -5.58 16.12
CA ILE A 258 -15.68 -6.42 17.27
C ILE A 258 -15.82 -7.90 16.87
N LYS A 259 -16.35 -8.17 15.67
CA LYS A 259 -16.69 -9.54 15.23
C LYS A 259 -15.64 -10.19 14.34
N MET A 260 -14.69 -9.42 13.82
CA MET A 260 -13.62 -9.96 12.98
C MET A 260 -12.78 -10.99 13.76
N PRO A 261 -12.34 -12.08 13.11
CA PRO A 261 -11.42 -13.02 13.74
C PRO A 261 -10.15 -12.30 14.21
N LYS A 262 -9.72 -12.55 15.45
CA LYS A 262 -8.44 -12.06 15.95
C LYS A 262 -7.37 -13.09 15.67
N GLU A 263 -6.32 -12.72 14.96
CA GLU A 263 -5.14 -13.57 14.81
C GLU A 263 -4.32 -13.60 16.10
N ALA A 264 -3.79 -14.78 16.45
CA ALA A 264 -2.94 -14.91 17.63
C ALA A 264 -1.57 -14.28 17.35
N ALA A 265 -1.11 -13.43 18.27
CA ALA A 265 0.05 -12.56 18.12
C ALA A 265 1.48 -13.17 18.19
N PRO A 266 1.77 -14.47 18.48
CA PRO A 266 3.18 -14.84 18.66
C PRO A 266 3.99 -14.97 17.35
N LYS A 267 3.35 -15.00 16.16
CA LYS A 267 4.06 -15.24 14.89
C LYS A 267 4.84 -14.04 14.34
N TYR A 268 4.58 -12.81 14.80
CA TYR A 268 4.96 -11.60 14.06
C TYR A 268 5.93 -10.67 14.80
N THR A 269 6.40 -11.04 16.01
CA THR A 269 7.15 -10.13 16.91
C THR A 269 8.46 -9.59 16.31
N ASN A 270 9.20 -10.41 15.54
CA ASN A 270 10.44 -9.97 14.91
C ASN A 270 10.18 -9.01 13.74
N SER A 271 9.24 -9.35 12.86
CA SER A 271 8.78 -8.47 11.78
C SER A 271 8.29 -7.12 12.30
N LEU A 272 7.49 -7.12 13.37
CA LEU A 272 7.00 -5.89 13.99
C LEU A 272 8.14 -4.97 14.44
N LYS A 273 9.22 -5.51 15.01
CA LYS A 273 10.38 -4.69 15.42
C LYS A 273 11.06 -4.00 14.23
N VAL A 274 11.14 -4.68 13.08
CA VAL A 274 11.77 -4.13 11.87
C VAL A 274 10.92 -2.99 11.30
N PHE A 275 9.61 -3.18 11.20
CA PHE A 275 8.74 -2.24 10.51
C PHE A 275 8.13 -1.16 11.42
N ALA A 276 8.09 -1.33 12.75
CA ALA A 276 7.56 -0.32 13.67
C ALA A 276 8.40 0.98 13.70
N GLY A 277 9.69 0.89 13.37
CA GLY A 277 10.58 2.05 13.27
C GLY A 277 10.55 2.76 11.92
N MET A 278 9.76 2.27 10.95
CA MET A 278 9.77 2.76 9.57
C MET A 278 8.48 3.49 9.20
N ASN A 279 8.60 4.76 8.82
CA ASN A 279 7.54 5.45 8.10
C ASN A 279 7.58 5.05 6.61
N ILE A 280 6.93 3.93 6.26
CA ILE A 280 6.94 3.37 4.90
C ILE A 280 6.37 4.37 3.90
N GLU A 281 5.37 5.15 4.29
CA GLU A 281 4.75 6.14 3.41
C GLU A 281 5.69 7.28 3.05
N GLU A 282 6.35 7.86 4.05
CA GLU A 282 7.37 8.90 3.84
C GLU A 282 8.56 8.36 3.05
N TYR A 283 8.96 7.12 3.32
CA TYR A 283 9.99 6.42 2.58
C TYR A 283 9.66 6.32 1.08
N LEU A 284 8.47 5.81 0.75
CA LEU A 284 8.01 5.66 -0.63
C LEU A 284 7.79 7.02 -1.33
N TYR A 285 7.35 8.04 -0.60
CA TYR A 285 7.26 9.42 -1.10
C TYR A 285 8.63 9.94 -1.51
N ASN A 286 9.63 9.78 -0.64
CA ASN A 286 11.00 10.23 -0.91
C ASN A 286 11.60 9.53 -2.14
N ILE A 287 11.39 8.22 -2.30
CA ILE A 287 11.78 7.49 -3.51
C ILE A 287 11.13 8.11 -4.74
N LYS A 288 9.80 8.29 -4.71
CA LYS A 288 9.07 8.83 -5.85
C LYS A 288 9.53 10.24 -6.22
N PHE A 289 9.83 11.07 -5.22
CA PHE A 289 10.40 12.40 -5.43
C PHE A 289 11.78 12.33 -6.10
N GLN A 290 12.65 11.41 -5.67
CA GLN A 290 13.95 11.18 -6.29
C GLN A 290 13.81 10.71 -7.74
N GLU A 291 12.88 9.78 -8.03
CA GLU A 291 12.60 9.30 -9.38
C GLU A 291 12.09 10.41 -10.31
N ILE A 292 11.22 11.29 -9.81
CA ILE A 292 10.73 12.45 -10.57
C ILE A 292 11.90 13.40 -10.85
N THR A 293 12.70 13.71 -9.84
CA THR A 293 13.87 14.60 -9.97
C THR A 293 14.88 14.04 -10.97
N SER A 294 15.17 12.74 -10.92
CA SER A 294 16.08 12.09 -11.87
C SER A 294 15.51 12.13 -13.29
N LYS A 295 14.21 11.82 -13.48
CA LYS A 295 13.55 11.92 -14.79
C LYS A 295 13.60 13.33 -15.36
N VAL A 296 13.40 14.36 -14.53
CA VAL A 296 13.49 15.77 -14.95
C VAL A 296 14.93 16.13 -15.32
N ALA A 297 15.92 15.72 -14.51
CA ALA A 297 17.33 15.93 -14.80
C ALA A 297 17.76 15.24 -16.10
N ASP A 298 17.33 14.00 -16.33
CA ASP A 298 17.60 13.25 -17.55
C ASP A 298 16.93 13.88 -18.77
N LYS A 299 15.69 14.37 -18.64
CA LYS A 299 15.00 15.12 -19.69
C LYS A 299 15.73 16.42 -20.03
N ARG A 300 16.19 17.17 -19.02
CA ARG A 300 17.03 18.37 -19.21
C ARG A 300 18.34 18.03 -19.91
N LYS A 301 19.02 16.96 -19.49
CA LYS A 301 20.28 16.50 -20.11
C LYS A 301 20.07 16.05 -21.55
N LYS A 302 18.97 15.34 -21.85
CA LYS A 302 18.59 14.96 -23.21
C LYS A 302 18.32 16.18 -24.09
N ASN A 303 17.57 17.16 -23.59
CA ASN A 303 17.30 18.41 -24.31
C ASN A 303 18.59 19.20 -24.58
N MET A 304 19.49 19.30 -23.59
CA MET A 304 20.80 19.93 -23.76
C MET A 304 21.67 19.20 -24.80
N LYS A 305 21.64 17.86 -24.82
CA LYS A 305 22.34 17.07 -25.83
C LYS A 305 21.78 17.31 -27.24
N THR A 306 20.47 17.43 -27.39
CA THR A 306 19.82 17.77 -28.67
C THR A 306 20.20 19.17 -29.15
N ILE A 307 20.21 20.17 -28.25
CA ILE A 307 20.65 21.54 -28.57
C ILE A 307 22.12 21.55 -29.01
N PHE A 308 22.97 20.83 -28.28
CA PHE A 308 24.40 20.74 -28.60
C PHE A 308 24.65 20.08 -29.97
N ILE A 309 23.91 19.00 -30.30
CA ILE A 309 23.97 18.37 -31.62
C ILE A 309 23.50 19.35 -32.71
N ALA A 310 22.41 20.10 -32.48
CA ALA A 310 21.93 21.10 -33.42
C ALA A 310 22.96 22.20 -33.68
N ILE A 311 23.65 22.70 -32.64
CA ILE A 311 24.73 23.68 -32.76
C ILE A 311 25.90 23.12 -33.59
N ILE A 312 26.31 21.87 -33.34
CA ILE A 312 27.37 21.22 -34.14
C ILE A 312 26.97 21.11 -35.61
N VAL A 313 25.74 20.70 -35.91
CA VAL A 313 25.25 20.59 -37.29
C VAL A 313 25.25 21.96 -37.98
N ILE A 314 24.78 23.01 -37.30
CA ILE A 314 24.80 24.38 -37.84
C ILE A 314 26.23 24.85 -38.08
N ALA A 315 27.16 24.59 -37.16
CA ALA A 315 28.57 24.95 -37.31
C ALA A 315 29.25 24.22 -38.47
N VAL A 316 28.93 22.93 -38.68
CA VAL A 316 29.44 22.15 -39.82
C VAL A 316 28.88 22.70 -41.13
N LEU A 317 27.57 22.96 -41.21
CA LEU A 317 26.93 23.51 -42.42
C LEU A 317 27.47 24.91 -42.77
N ALA A 318 27.64 25.77 -41.76
CA ALA A 318 28.24 27.10 -41.93
C ALA A 318 29.71 27.01 -42.38
N GLY A 319 30.49 26.09 -41.80
CA GLY A 319 31.88 25.84 -42.19
C GLY A 319 32.00 25.29 -43.61
N THR A 320 31.14 24.36 -44.02
CA THR A 320 31.11 23.85 -45.40
C THR A 320 30.64 24.90 -46.39
N GLY A 321 29.64 25.71 -46.04
CA GLY A 321 29.18 26.80 -46.91
C GLY A 321 30.25 27.88 -47.09
N TYR A 322 30.95 28.25 -46.01
CA TYR A 322 32.08 29.17 -46.07
C TYR A 322 33.24 28.60 -46.89
N GLY A 323 33.56 27.32 -46.73
CA GLY A 323 34.58 26.64 -47.54
C GLY A 323 34.22 26.61 -49.03
N LEU A 324 32.99 26.22 -49.38
CA LEU A 324 32.53 26.19 -50.77
C LEU A 324 32.55 27.56 -51.43
N TYR A 325 32.19 28.61 -50.69
CA TYR A 325 32.28 30.02 -51.11
C TYR A 325 33.72 30.47 -51.32
N HIS A 326 34.63 30.11 -50.41
CA HIS A 326 36.03 30.55 -50.46
C HIS A 326 36.86 29.79 -51.52
N PHE A 327 36.43 28.57 -51.90
CA PHE A 327 37.06 27.75 -52.94
C PHE A 327 36.35 27.84 -54.30
N GLY A 328 35.35 28.72 -54.45
CA GLY A 328 34.72 29.05 -55.74
C GLY A 328 33.90 27.92 -56.37
N ILE A 329 33.39 27.00 -55.55
CA ILE A 329 32.52 25.89 -56.00
C ILE A 329 31.04 26.35 -56.03
N ILE A 330 30.71 27.36 -55.20
CA ILE A 330 29.47 28.13 -55.17
C ILE A 330 29.87 29.58 -54.92
#